data_AF-A0A374SZY7-F1
#
_entry.id   AF-A0A374SZY7-F1
#
_cell.length_a   1.000
_cell.length_b   1.000
_cell.length_c   1.000
_cell.angle_alpha   90.00
_cell.angle_beta   90.00
_cell.angle_gamma   90.00
#
_symmetry.space_group_name_H-M   'P 1'
#
loop_
_entity.id
_entity.type
_entity.pdbx_description
1 polymer ?
#
loop_
_entity_poly.entity_id
_entity_poly.type
_entity_poly.pdbx_seq_one_letter_code
_entity_poly.pdbx_strand_id
1 'polypeptide(L)'
;MRTDDFDYNLPEELIAQAPAEPRDSCRLLVVDRKGSQAGTPLEHGGTVEHRIFRDIIDYIEPGDVLVINQTRVMPARLIGRKTGSGGVVETLLLKRREDVDPLGHVWECLVKPGKRLKPGAQIEYRAGGAHAPEGAPVVLTAEVVDFVTDSRGGRLVRFEPAGCNAAGDPRTLDEAIHAAGHVPLPPYITDYEGDPEKYQTVYAMKEEHSAAAPTAGLHFTPELMAAIEAKGAKFAAVELEVGIDTFRLVEEDDPTQHVMHTERYHVSQEVVDAVHKAKAEGHRVIAVGTTAVRSLESAFDAEAPVSDPAVTARYFEGREDGADTLGRGDIVVRENATTQLYLMPGSTYHVVDALITNFHVPRSTLMMLVSALATRDQIMDAYAAAIEERYRFFSFGDAMLIL
;
A
#
# COMPACT_ATOMS: atom_id res chain seq x y z
N MET A 1 -22.04 1.59 13.28
CA MET A 1 -21.26 1.46 12.04
C MET A 1 -21.14 -0.02 11.74
N ARG A 2 -21.56 -0.41 10.55
CA ARG A 2 -21.44 -1.78 10.01
C ARG A 2 -20.55 -1.74 8.78
N THR A 3 -19.98 -2.88 8.41
CA THR A 3 -19.14 -2.98 7.21
C THR A 3 -19.89 -2.56 5.94
N ASP A 4 -21.18 -2.91 5.85
CA ASP A 4 -22.06 -2.53 4.72
C ASP A 4 -22.29 -1.01 4.60
N ASP A 5 -22.02 -0.22 5.66
CA ASP A 5 -22.08 1.24 5.57
C ASP A 5 -20.99 1.78 4.60
N PHE A 6 -19.98 0.98 4.26
CA PHE A 6 -18.91 1.33 3.31
C PHE A 6 -19.03 0.61 1.97
N ASP A 7 -20.22 0.07 1.67
CA ASP A 7 -20.50 -0.57 0.39
C ASP A 7 -21.00 0.46 -0.64
N TYR A 8 -20.59 0.29 -1.89
CA TYR A 8 -21.07 1.08 -3.02
C TYR A 8 -21.07 0.23 -4.28
N ASN A 9 -21.97 0.55 -5.20
CA ASN A 9 -22.07 -0.16 -6.47
C ASN A 9 -21.04 0.37 -7.47
N LEU A 10 -19.99 -0.40 -7.73
CA LEU A 10 -18.97 -0.07 -8.73
C LEU A 10 -19.20 -0.87 -10.01
N PRO A 11 -19.54 -0.23 -11.15
CA PRO A 11 -19.57 -0.90 -12.44
C PRO A 11 -18.20 -1.48 -12.80
N GLU A 12 -18.15 -2.74 -13.24
CA GLU A 12 -16.90 -3.46 -13.54
C GLU A 12 -16.06 -2.74 -14.61
N GLU A 13 -16.71 -2.06 -15.56
CA GLU A 13 -16.02 -1.30 -16.61
C GLU A 13 -15.25 -0.07 -16.12
N LEU A 14 -15.50 0.37 -14.88
CA LEU A 14 -14.75 1.45 -14.25
C LEU A 14 -13.48 0.95 -13.53
N ILE A 15 -13.28 -0.36 -13.40
CA ILE A 15 -12.08 -0.94 -12.79
C ILE A 15 -10.93 -0.89 -13.79
N ALA A 16 -9.89 -0.10 -13.50
CA ALA A 16 -8.76 0.06 -14.40
C ALA A 16 -7.92 -1.21 -14.51
N GLN A 17 -7.78 -1.72 -15.74
CA GLN A 17 -6.89 -2.85 -16.06
C GLN A 17 -5.47 -2.42 -16.43
N ALA A 18 -5.26 -1.14 -16.76
CA ALA A 18 -3.96 -0.58 -17.12
C ALA A 18 -3.84 0.90 -16.68
N PRO A 19 -2.64 1.39 -16.36
CA PRO A 19 -2.43 2.78 -15.97
C PRO A 19 -2.64 3.75 -17.15
N ALA A 20 -2.88 5.02 -16.84
CA ALA A 20 -2.87 6.08 -17.86
C ALA A 20 -1.46 6.36 -18.38
N GLU A 21 -1.36 6.89 -19.61
CA GLU A 21 -0.08 7.22 -20.26
C GLU A 21 -0.13 8.63 -20.89
N PRO A 22 0.71 9.59 -20.45
CA PRO A 22 1.63 9.49 -19.30
C PRO A 22 0.89 9.34 -17.98
N ARG A 23 1.57 8.87 -16.92
CA ARG A 23 0.91 8.52 -15.65
C ARG A 23 0.13 9.68 -15.02
N ASP A 24 0.68 10.89 -15.07
CA ASP A 24 0.07 12.12 -14.56
C ASP A 24 -1.10 12.65 -15.41
N SER A 25 -1.52 11.91 -16.45
CA SER A 25 -2.71 12.22 -17.25
C SER A 25 -3.98 11.58 -16.70
N CYS A 26 -3.88 10.74 -15.65
CA CYS A 26 -5.06 10.23 -14.96
C CYS A 26 -5.86 11.38 -14.32
N ARG A 27 -7.15 11.14 -14.06
CA ARG A 27 -7.98 12.16 -13.41
C ARG A 27 -7.60 12.27 -11.93
N LEU A 28 -7.89 13.43 -11.37
CA LEU A 28 -7.78 13.72 -9.95
C LEU A 28 -9.13 14.23 -9.46
N LEU A 29 -9.69 13.60 -8.43
CA LEU A 29 -10.81 14.15 -7.67
C LEU A 29 -10.25 14.84 -6.43
N VAL A 30 -10.46 16.15 -6.32
CA VAL A 30 -10.05 16.91 -5.13
C VAL A 30 -11.24 17.04 -4.21
N VAL A 31 -11.14 16.49 -3.01
CA VAL A 31 -12.13 16.58 -1.94
C VAL A 31 -11.63 17.61 -0.92
N ASP A 32 -12.32 18.73 -0.78
CA ASP A 32 -12.08 19.68 0.30
C ASP A 32 -13.07 19.40 1.44
N ARG A 33 -12.55 18.97 2.61
CA ARG A 33 -13.39 18.56 3.74
C ARG A 33 -14.20 19.68 4.36
N LYS A 34 -13.67 20.91 4.37
CA LYS A 34 -14.40 22.10 4.86
C LYS A 34 -15.28 22.71 3.77
N GLY A 35 -14.92 22.50 2.52
CA GLY A 35 -15.53 23.07 1.34
C GLY A 35 -14.75 24.27 0.82
N SER A 36 -14.58 24.31 -0.50
CA SER A 36 -13.94 25.40 -1.23
C SER A 36 -14.99 26.23 -1.99
N GLN A 37 -14.66 27.47 -2.35
CA GLN A 37 -15.55 28.28 -3.19
C GLN A 37 -15.59 27.80 -4.65
N ALA A 38 -14.59 27.02 -5.07
CA ALA A 38 -14.42 26.58 -6.46
C ALA A 38 -15.04 25.20 -6.73
N GLY A 39 -15.27 24.39 -5.69
CA GLY A 39 -15.78 23.03 -5.82
C GLY A 39 -17.31 22.92 -5.85
N THR A 40 -17.78 21.78 -6.36
CA THR A 40 -19.18 21.38 -6.32
C THR A 40 -19.51 20.87 -4.92
N PRO A 41 -20.54 21.39 -4.23
CA PRO A 41 -20.92 20.91 -2.90
C PRO A 41 -21.29 19.44 -2.89
N LEU A 42 -20.81 18.72 -1.86
CA LEU A 42 -21.30 17.38 -1.51
C LEU A 42 -22.57 17.48 -0.66
N GLU A 43 -23.39 16.43 -0.67
CA GLU A 43 -24.65 16.39 0.08
C GLU A 43 -24.40 16.52 1.59
N HIS A 44 -23.35 15.88 2.09
CA HIS A 44 -23.00 15.82 3.49
C HIS A 44 -21.88 16.81 3.90
N GLY A 45 -21.69 17.87 3.10
CA GLY A 45 -20.74 18.95 3.37
C GLY A 45 -19.36 18.75 2.72
N GLY A 46 -18.59 19.83 2.64
CA GLY A 46 -17.38 19.86 1.80
C GLY A 46 -17.70 20.03 0.31
N THR A 47 -16.68 19.95 -0.53
CA THR A 47 -16.82 20.11 -1.98
C THR A 47 -15.88 19.20 -2.76
N VAL A 48 -16.22 18.91 -4.02
CA VAL A 48 -15.36 18.23 -4.98
C VAL A 48 -14.98 19.10 -6.19
N GLU A 49 -13.74 18.95 -6.65
CA GLU A 49 -13.25 19.49 -7.93
C GLU A 49 -12.70 18.37 -8.81
N HIS A 50 -12.94 18.47 -10.12
CA HIS A 50 -12.45 17.52 -11.11
C HIS A 50 -11.24 18.10 -11.85
N ARG A 51 -10.09 17.42 -11.73
CA ARG A 51 -8.80 17.85 -12.27
C ARG A 51 -8.12 16.70 -13.02
N ILE A 52 -6.94 17.00 -13.57
CA ILE A 52 -5.98 16.00 -14.03
C ILE A 52 -4.85 15.92 -12.99
N PHE A 53 -4.23 14.75 -12.80
CA PHE A 53 -3.26 14.54 -11.73
C PHE A 53 -2.08 15.51 -11.77
N ARG A 54 -1.59 15.89 -12.97
CA ARG A 54 -0.56 16.93 -13.11
C ARG A 54 -0.92 18.28 -12.47
N ASP A 55 -2.21 18.58 -12.33
CA ASP A 55 -2.71 19.83 -11.73
C ASP A 55 -2.58 19.79 -10.19
N ILE A 56 -2.18 18.67 -9.59
CA ILE A 56 -2.00 18.54 -8.15
C ILE A 56 -1.02 19.57 -7.58
N ILE A 57 -0.05 20.00 -8.40
CA ILE A 57 0.91 21.03 -8.03
C ILE A 57 0.23 22.34 -7.64
N ASP A 58 -0.96 22.65 -8.16
CA ASP A 58 -1.71 23.86 -7.81
C ASP A 58 -2.24 23.83 -6.38
N TYR A 59 -2.40 22.64 -5.80
CA TYR A 59 -2.87 22.42 -4.44
C TYR A 59 -1.74 22.22 -3.43
N ILE A 60 -0.48 22.24 -3.87
CA ILE A 60 0.72 22.10 -3.02
C ILE A 60 1.35 23.48 -2.82
N GLU A 61 1.67 23.83 -1.59
CA GLU A 61 2.28 25.11 -1.22
C GLU A 61 3.79 24.95 -0.97
N PRO A 62 4.60 26.00 -1.19
CA PRO A 62 5.99 26.00 -0.73
C PRO A 62 6.04 25.72 0.78
N GLY A 63 6.92 24.82 1.20
CA GLY A 63 7.06 24.39 2.59
C GLY A 63 6.26 23.13 2.96
N ASP A 64 5.31 22.68 2.13
CA ASP A 64 4.64 21.39 2.35
C ASP A 64 5.61 20.21 2.23
N VAL A 65 5.31 19.15 2.97
CA VAL A 65 6.02 17.87 2.91
C VAL A 65 5.10 16.81 2.33
N LEU A 66 5.52 16.21 1.22
CA LEU A 66 4.89 15.02 0.63
C LEU A 66 5.62 13.78 1.11
N VAL A 67 4.93 12.94 1.88
CA VAL A 67 5.51 11.69 2.41
C VAL A 67 5.11 10.53 1.53
N ILE A 68 6.11 9.92 0.87
CA ILE A 68 5.95 8.80 -0.06
C ILE A 68 6.38 7.49 0.59
N ASN A 69 5.75 6.38 0.21
CA ASN A 69 6.26 5.04 0.53
C ASN A 69 7.16 4.56 -0.61
N GLN A 70 8.45 4.35 -0.36
CA GLN A 70 9.44 4.00 -1.39
C GLN A 70 9.63 2.50 -1.63
N THR A 71 8.87 1.63 -0.95
CA THR A 71 9.03 0.18 -1.09
C THR A 71 8.81 -0.31 -2.51
N ARG A 72 9.64 -1.25 -2.95
CA ARG A 72 9.54 -1.92 -4.24
C ARG A 72 8.87 -3.29 -4.12
N VAL A 73 8.03 -3.62 -5.10
CA VAL A 73 7.36 -4.93 -5.17
C VAL A 73 8.34 -5.99 -5.67
N MET A 74 8.47 -7.08 -4.91
CA MET A 74 9.21 -8.28 -5.31
C MET A 74 8.35 -9.15 -6.25
N PRO A 75 8.92 -9.93 -7.18
CA PRO A 75 8.20 -10.96 -7.95
C PRO A 75 7.77 -12.16 -7.07
N ALA A 76 6.93 -11.87 -6.08
CA ALA A 76 6.54 -12.76 -4.98
C ALA A 76 5.53 -13.84 -5.39
N ARG A 77 4.96 -13.78 -6.60
CA ARG A 77 3.98 -14.76 -7.09
C ARG A 77 4.67 -15.85 -7.90
N LEU A 78 4.72 -17.05 -7.33
CA LEU A 78 5.34 -18.23 -7.92
C LEU A 78 4.26 -19.20 -8.40
N ILE A 79 4.38 -19.66 -9.65
CA ILE A 79 3.54 -20.74 -10.20
C ILE A 79 4.41 -21.98 -10.39
N GLY A 80 4.13 -23.01 -9.60
CA GLY A 80 4.88 -24.26 -9.58
C GLY A 80 3.99 -25.47 -9.79
N ARG A 81 4.62 -26.65 -9.76
CA ARG A 81 3.92 -27.93 -9.83
C ARG A 81 4.38 -28.83 -8.70
N LYS A 82 3.42 -29.54 -8.09
CA LYS A 82 3.72 -30.53 -7.06
C LYS A 82 4.45 -31.71 -7.68
N THR A 83 5.61 -32.06 -7.12
CA THR A 83 6.41 -33.21 -7.56
C THR A 83 5.58 -34.50 -7.50
N GLY A 84 5.72 -35.35 -8.51
CA GLY A 84 4.96 -36.61 -8.66
C GLY A 84 3.57 -36.43 -9.27
N SER A 85 2.69 -35.64 -8.65
CA SER A 85 1.30 -35.48 -9.13
C SER A 85 1.12 -34.50 -10.29
N GLY A 86 2.07 -33.58 -10.49
CA GLY A 86 2.02 -32.55 -11.54
C GLY A 86 0.97 -31.45 -11.34
N GLY A 87 0.21 -31.50 -10.23
CA GLY A 87 -0.83 -30.52 -9.92
C GLY A 87 -0.25 -29.11 -9.75
N VAL A 88 -0.90 -28.13 -10.35
CA VAL A 88 -0.48 -26.72 -10.30
C VAL A 88 -0.66 -26.16 -8.90
N VAL A 89 0.35 -25.42 -8.45
CA VAL A 89 0.39 -24.75 -7.16
C VAL A 89 0.79 -23.30 -7.39
N GLU A 90 -0.05 -22.39 -6.92
CA GLU A 90 0.29 -20.98 -6.79
C GLU A 90 0.79 -20.75 -5.36
N THR A 91 1.94 -20.11 -5.24
CA THR A 91 2.57 -19.75 -3.98
C THR A 91 2.88 -18.27 -4.01
N LEU A 92 2.35 -17.53 -3.06
CA LEU A 92 2.61 -16.11 -2.89
C LEU A 92 3.46 -15.90 -1.65
N LEU A 93 4.65 -15.34 -1.83
CA LEU A 93 5.56 -15.01 -0.74
C LEU A 93 5.01 -13.82 0.05
N LEU A 94 4.91 -13.95 1.38
CA LEU A 94 4.48 -12.87 2.26
C LEU A 94 5.62 -12.32 3.10
N LYS A 95 6.28 -13.18 3.88
CA LYS A 95 7.28 -12.75 4.87
C LYS A 95 8.40 -13.77 5.02
N ARG A 96 9.66 -13.32 4.98
CA ARG A 96 10.81 -14.13 5.41
C ARG A 96 10.72 -14.40 6.91
N ARG A 97 10.82 -15.66 7.30
CA ARG A 97 10.84 -16.09 8.71
C ARG A 97 12.27 -16.26 9.19
N GLU A 98 12.99 -15.14 9.25
CA GLU A 98 14.39 -15.08 9.74
C GLU A 98 14.50 -15.52 11.20
N ASP A 99 13.41 -15.40 11.95
CA ASP A 99 13.27 -15.93 13.31
C ASP A 99 13.27 -17.47 13.37
N VAL A 100 12.88 -18.13 12.26
CA VAL A 100 12.89 -19.60 12.11
C VAL A 100 14.14 -20.08 11.38
N ASP A 101 14.59 -19.31 10.39
CA ASP A 101 15.76 -19.62 9.57
C ASP A 101 16.56 -18.34 9.28
N PRO A 102 17.66 -18.10 10.00
CA PRO A 102 18.50 -16.91 9.81
C PRO A 102 19.12 -16.79 8.41
N LEU A 103 19.13 -17.87 7.62
CA LEU A 103 19.62 -17.83 6.23
C LEU A 103 18.55 -17.36 5.25
N GLY A 104 17.29 -17.17 5.68
CA GLY A 104 16.22 -16.59 4.88
C GLY A 104 15.53 -17.54 3.90
N HIS A 105 15.75 -18.86 4.02
CA HIS A 105 15.14 -19.87 3.13
C HIS A 105 13.70 -20.21 3.51
N VAL A 106 13.26 -19.92 4.74
CA VAL A 106 11.88 -20.18 5.19
C VAL A 106 11.04 -18.93 5.08
N TRP A 107 9.88 -19.08 4.46
CA TRP A 107 8.92 -18.01 4.24
C TRP A 107 7.54 -18.41 4.71
N GLU A 108 6.82 -17.43 5.22
CA GLU A 108 5.37 -17.45 5.27
C GLU A 108 4.81 -17.14 3.88
N CYS A 109 3.93 -18.02 3.39
CA CYS A 109 3.33 -17.93 2.06
C CYS A 109 1.83 -18.19 2.10
N LEU A 110 1.07 -17.61 1.17
CA LEU A 110 -0.27 -18.09 0.82
C LEU A 110 -0.17 -19.07 -0.34
N VAL A 111 -0.85 -20.21 -0.23
CA VAL A 111 -0.83 -21.24 -1.28
C VAL A 111 -2.21 -21.60 -1.80
N LYS A 112 -2.30 -21.84 -3.11
CA LYS A 112 -3.51 -22.27 -3.81
C LYS A 112 -3.20 -23.47 -4.72
N PRO A 113 -3.91 -24.62 -4.59
CA PRO A 113 -4.97 -24.93 -3.63
C PRO A 113 -4.45 -25.38 -2.25
N GLY A 114 -4.58 -24.52 -1.23
CA GLY A 114 -3.98 -24.79 0.09
C GLY A 114 -4.46 -26.05 0.81
N LYS A 115 -5.73 -26.47 0.65
CA LYS A 115 -6.25 -27.70 1.28
C LYS A 115 -5.45 -28.98 0.95
N ARG A 116 -4.75 -29.01 -0.19
CA ARG A 116 -4.01 -30.18 -0.69
C ARG A 116 -2.51 -30.13 -0.41
N LEU A 117 -2.02 -29.01 0.10
CA LEU A 117 -0.61 -28.78 0.44
C LEU A 117 -0.44 -28.95 1.95
N LYS A 118 -0.04 -30.17 2.33
CA LYS A 118 0.31 -30.55 3.71
C LYS A 118 1.83 -30.51 3.90
N PRO A 119 2.32 -30.44 5.14
CA PRO A 119 3.74 -30.61 5.44
C PRO A 119 4.38 -31.80 4.70
N GLY A 120 5.60 -31.59 4.20
CA GLY A 120 6.35 -32.52 3.35
C GLY A 120 5.96 -32.48 1.86
N ALA A 121 5.00 -31.66 1.44
CA ALA A 121 4.69 -31.49 0.02
C ALA A 121 5.84 -30.75 -0.69
N GLN A 122 6.33 -31.35 -1.79
CA GLN A 122 7.40 -30.81 -2.63
C GLN A 122 6.84 -30.13 -3.87
N ILE A 123 7.38 -28.96 -4.21
CA ILE A 123 6.95 -28.12 -5.33
C ILE A 123 8.19 -27.71 -6.14
N GLU A 124 8.09 -27.77 -7.47
CA GLU A 124 9.11 -27.28 -8.38
C GLU A 124 8.62 -26.04 -9.12
N TYR A 125 9.47 -25.02 -9.21
CA TYR A 125 9.24 -23.81 -10.00
C TYR A 125 10.28 -23.67 -11.10
N ARG A 126 9.81 -23.31 -12.29
CA ARG A 126 10.63 -23.27 -13.52
C ARG A 126 10.86 -21.84 -13.97
N ALA A 127 11.97 -21.62 -14.68
CA ALA A 127 12.30 -20.33 -15.26
C ALA A 127 11.18 -19.86 -16.21
N GLY A 128 10.72 -18.62 -16.02
CA GLY A 128 9.56 -18.06 -16.74
C GLY A 128 8.22 -18.23 -16.01
N GLY A 129 8.21 -18.84 -14.82
CA GLY A 129 7.06 -18.96 -13.93
C GLY A 129 5.79 -19.51 -14.61
N ALA A 130 4.70 -18.73 -14.60
CA ALA A 130 3.39 -19.17 -15.11
C ALA A 130 3.40 -19.59 -16.58
N HIS A 131 4.29 -19.00 -17.39
CA HIS A 131 4.40 -19.24 -18.83
C HIS A 131 5.57 -20.17 -19.20
N ALA A 132 6.21 -20.78 -18.20
CA ALA A 132 7.35 -21.66 -18.42
C ALA A 132 6.95 -22.89 -19.26
N PRO A 133 7.63 -23.18 -20.39
CA PRO A 133 7.41 -24.42 -21.11
C PRO A 133 7.84 -25.61 -20.26
N GLU A 134 7.28 -26.80 -20.53
CA GLU A 134 7.54 -28.01 -19.74
C GLU A 134 9.04 -28.37 -19.67
N GLY A 135 9.81 -28.02 -20.70
CA GLY A 135 11.27 -28.20 -20.76
C GLY A 135 12.12 -27.11 -20.09
N ALA A 136 11.51 -26.03 -19.56
CA ALA A 136 12.26 -24.97 -18.88
C ALA A 136 12.95 -25.53 -17.61
N PRO A 137 14.18 -25.06 -17.28
CA PRO A 137 14.90 -25.55 -16.12
C PRO A 137 14.15 -25.24 -14.82
N VAL A 138 14.19 -26.17 -13.87
CA VAL A 138 13.79 -25.91 -12.48
C VAL A 138 14.85 -25.01 -11.87
N VAL A 139 14.43 -23.84 -11.38
CA VAL A 139 15.33 -22.83 -10.80
C VAL A 139 15.14 -22.67 -9.30
N LEU A 140 14.01 -23.15 -8.77
CA LEU A 140 13.64 -23.06 -7.37
C LEU A 140 12.82 -24.29 -7.00
N THR A 141 13.13 -24.92 -5.88
CA THR A 141 12.29 -25.97 -5.27
C THR A 141 11.77 -25.49 -3.92
N ALA A 142 10.67 -26.09 -3.47
CA ALA A 142 10.13 -25.78 -2.17
C ALA A 142 9.54 -27.00 -1.46
N GLU A 143 9.67 -27.00 -0.14
CA GLU A 143 9.02 -27.92 0.77
C GLU A 143 8.06 -27.15 1.68
N VAL A 144 6.81 -27.61 1.76
CA VAL A 144 5.89 -27.14 2.81
C VAL A 144 6.36 -27.70 4.14
N VAL A 145 6.81 -26.83 5.04
CA VAL A 145 7.33 -27.19 6.36
C VAL A 145 6.19 -27.32 7.37
N ASP A 146 5.30 -26.32 7.41
CA ASP A 146 4.20 -26.29 8.39
C ASP A 146 3.01 -25.43 7.91
N PHE A 147 1.94 -25.44 8.71
CA PHE A 147 0.83 -24.49 8.62
C PHE A 147 1.19 -23.19 9.34
N VAL A 148 0.61 -22.09 8.86
CA VAL A 148 0.61 -20.82 9.59
C VAL A 148 -0.69 -20.75 10.38
N THR A 149 -0.59 -20.56 11.69
CA THR A 149 -1.75 -20.40 12.59
C THR A 149 -2.57 -19.18 12.18
N ASP A 150 -3.90 -19.27 12.29
CA ASP A 150 -4.84 -18.18 12.00
C ASP A 150 -4.77 -17.57 10.59
N SER A 151 -4.05 -18.22 9.67
CA SER A 151 -3.96 -17.83 8.26
C SER A 151 -4.59 -18.89 7.36
N ARG A 152 -5.78 -18.59 6.83
CA ARG A 152 -6.49 -19.49 5.91
C ARG A 152 -5.70 -19.63 4.61
N GLY A 153 -5.04 -20.78 4.45
CA GLY A 153 -4.18 -21.05 3.28
C GLY A 153 -2.72 -20.67 3.49
N GLY A 154 -2.36 -20.15 4.66
CA GLY A 154 -0.98 -19.84 5.04
C GLY A 154 -0.14 -21.09 5.28
N ARG A 155 1.08 -21.11 4.74
CA ARG A 155 2.07 -22.18 4.92
C ARG A 155 3.43 -21.58 5.24
N LEU A 156 4.18 -22.28 6.10
CA LEU A 156 5.62 -22.12 6.15
C LEU A 156 6.23 -22.98 5.06
N VAL A 157 7.00 -22.35 4.18
CA VAL A 157 7.58 -22.97 3.00
C VAL A 157 9.08 -22.72 3.02
N ARG A 158 9.87 -23.80 2.96
CA ARG A 158 11.31 -23.73 2.78
C ARG A 158 11.62 -23.76 1.29
N PHE A 159 12.44 -22.82 0.83
CA PHE A 159 12.85 -22.70 -0.55
C PHE A 159 14.33 -23.04 -0.71
N GLU A 160 14.66 -23.72 -1.81
CA GLU A 160 16.05 -24.01 -2.18
C GLU A 160 16.29 -23.61 -3.64
N PRO A 161 17.32 -22.78 -3.92
CA PRO A 161 17.66 -22.45 -5.30
C PRO A 161 18.22 -23.67 -6.02
N ALA A 162 17.90 -23.80 -7.31
CA ALA A 162 18.36 -24.89 -8.16
C ALA A 162 19.12 -24.36 -9.38
N GLY A 163 20.16 -25.09 -9.79
CA GLY A 163 20.97 -24.79 -10.97
C GLY A 163 21.91 -23.59 -10.80
N CYS A 164 22.53 -23.19 -11.91
CA CYS A 164 23.47 -22.07 -11.96
C CYS A 164 22.84 -20.82 -12.59
N ASN A 165 23.36 -19.65 -12.24
CA ASN A 165 23.05 -18.39 -12.90
C ASN A 165 23.73 -18.28 -14.29
N ALA A 166 23.57 -17.15 -14.98
CA ALA A 166 24.12 -16.95 -16.32
C ALA A 166 25.66 -16.96 -16.36
N ALA A 167 26.33 -16.70 -15.24
CA ALA A 167 27.79 -16.75 -15.10
C ALA A 167 28.31 -18.18 -14.82
N GLY A 168 27.43 -19.15 -14.58
CA GLY A 168 27.78 -20.52 -14.23
C GLY A 168 27.97 -20.77 -12.73
N ASP A 169 27.79 -19.75 -11.90
CA ASP A 169 27.85 -19.86 -10.44
C ASP A 169 26.54 -20.41 -9.86
N PRO A 170 26.55 -21.06 -8.68
CA PRO A 170 25.33 -21.46 -7.99
C PRO A 170 24.37 -20.29 -7.81
N ARG A 171 23.11 -20.48 -8.20
CA ARG A 171 22.09 -19.44 -8.12
C ARG A 171 21.79 -19.08 -6.67
N THR A 172 21.64 -17.79 -6.37
CA THR A 172 21.15 -17.33 -5.04
C THR A 172 19.65 -17.54 -4.91
N LEU A 173 19.11 -17.52 -3.68
CA LEU A 173 17.66 -17.63 -3.47
C LEU A 173 16.90 -16.51 -4.18
N ASP A 174 17.41 -15.28 -4.13
CA ASP A 174 16.77 -14.11 -4.73
C ASP A 174 16.77 -14.19 -6.26
N GLU A 175 17.87 -14.65 -6.87
CA GLU A 175 17.93 -14.92 -8.31
C GLU A 175 16.94 -16.02 -8.74
N ALA A 176 16.72 -17.02 -7.87
CA ALA A 176 15.80 -18.12 -8.13
C ALA A 176 14.33 -17.70 -8.03
N ILE A 177 13.99 -16.90 -7.02
CA ILE A 177 12.68 -16.27 -6.88
C ILE A 177 12.40 -15.37 -8.08
N HIS A 178 13.36 -14.53 -8.50
CA HIS A 178 13.22 -13.70 -9.69
C HIS A 178 12.99 -14.50 -10.97
N ALA A 179 13.74 -15.59 -11.17
CA ALA A 179 13.61 -16.40 -12.38
C ALA A 179 12.28 -17.17 -12.46
N ALA A 180 11.72 -17.55 -11.31
CA ALA A 180 10.47 -18.30 -11.20
C ALA A 180 9.22 -17.42 -11.00
N GLY A 181 9.41 -16.22 -10.47
CA GLY A 181 8.36 -15.37 -9.95
C GLY A 181 7.89 -14.32 -10.94
N HIS A 182 6.73 -13.76 -10.61
CA HIS A 182 6.11 -12.64 -11.32
C HIS A 182 5.59 -11.63 -10.30
N VAL A 183 5.46 -10.38 -10.73
CA VAL A 183 4.88 -9.32 -9.89
C VAL A 183 3.43 -9.71 -9.54
N PRO A 184 3.09 -9.84 -8.25
CA PRO A 184 1.71 -10.07 -7.83
C PRO A 184 0.85 -8.84 -8.11
N LEU A 185 -0.03 -8.96 -9.08
CA LEU A 185 -1.07 -7.97 -9.30
C LEU A 185 -2.27 -8.27 -8.38
N PRO A 186 -2.97 -7.22 -7.90
CA PRO A 186 -4.23 -7.37 -7.19
C PRO A 186 -5.24 -8.21 -7.99
N PRO A 187 -6.14 -8.94 -7.32
CA PRO A 187 -7.03 -9.92 -7.97
C PRO A 187 -8.01 -9.33 -8.98
N TYR A 188 -8.27 -8.02 -8.92
CA TYR A 188 -9.15 -7.29 -9.85
C TYR A 188 -8.42 -6.82 -11.12
N ILE A 189 -7.11 -7.00 -11.22
CA ILE A 189 -6.35 -6.79 -12.47
C ILE A 189 -6.15 -8.16 -13.10
N THR A 190 -6.93 -8.47 -14.14
CA THR A 190 -6.95 -9.77 -14.80
C THR A 190 -6.22 -9.79 -16.13
N ASP A 191 -6.19 -8.65 -16.83
CA ASP A 191 -5.79 -8.60 -18.25
C ASP A 191 -4.59 -7.67 -18.51
N TYR A 192 -3.75 -7.45 -17.49
CA TYR A 192 -2.56 -6.62 -17.64
C TYR A 192 -1.36 -7.44 -18.13
N GLU A 193 -1.11 -7.38 -19.43
CA GLU A 193 0.09 -7.94 -20.09
C GLU A 193 1.18 -6.88 -20.35
N GLY A 194 1.03 -5.69 -19.76
CA GLY A 194 1.98 -4.60 -19.93
C GLY A 194 3.29 -4.80 -19.16
N ASP A 195 4.18 -3.82 -19.28
CA ASP A 195 5.46 -3.80 -18.56
C ASP A 195 5.22 -3.88 -17.03
N PRO A 196 5.75 -4.91 -16.33
CA PRO A 196 5.65 -5.06 -14.88
C PRO A 196 6.23 -3.87 -14.11
N GLU A 197 7.19 -3.16 -14.71
CA GLU A 197 7.80 -1.96 -14.11
C GLU A 197 6.78 -0.82 -14.00
N LYS A 198 5.68 -0.88 -14.79
CA LYS A 198 4.58 0.06 -14.60
C LYS A 198 3.80 -0.18 -13.30
N TYR A 199 4.00 -1.30 -12.63
CA TYR A 199 3.50 -1.54 -11.28
C TYR A 199 4.54 -1.20 -10.19
N GLN A 200 5.45 -0.27 -10.49
CA GLN A 200 6.39 0.33 -9.53
C GLN A 200 6.30 1.86 -9.59
N THR A 201 6.59 2.52 -8.48
CA THR A 201 6.72 3.99 -8.46
C THR A 201 8.05 4.41 -9.05
N VAL A 202 8.12 5.64 -9.58
CA VAL A 202 9.34 6.18 -10.20
C VAL A 202 10.48 6.44 -9.20
N TYR A 203 10.15 6.38 -7.91
CA TYR A 203 11.05 6.57 -6.77
C TYR A 203 11.23 5.30 -5.94
N ALA A 204 10.79 4.14 -6.45
CA ALA A 204 10.95 2.87 -5.73
C ALA A 204 12.44 2.60 -5.45
N MET A 205 12.73 2.17 -4.23
CA MET A 205 14.07 1.75 -3.82
C MET A 205 14.54 0.54 -4.63
N LYS A 206 15.84 0.20 -4.56
CA LYS A 206 16.38 -0.94 -5.31
C LYS A 206 16.02 -2.27 -4.66
N GLU A 207 15.96 -2.28 -3.34
CA GLU A 207 15.67 -3.45 -2.54
C GLU A 207 14.19 -3.84 -2.63
N GLU A 208 13.93 -5.15 -2.83
CA GLU A 208 12.59 -5.67 -3.07
C GLU A 208 12.06 -6.40 -1.84
N HIS A 209 11.16 -5.75 -1.11
CA HIS A 209 10.68 -6.24 0.18
C HIS A 209 9.15 -6.18 0.34
N SER A 210 8.42 -5.62 -0.63
CA SER A 210 6.95 -5.56 -0.57
C SER A 210 6.28 -6.56 -1.51
N ALA A 211 5.09 -7.05 -1.14
CA ALA A 211 4.25 -7.87 -2.02
C ALA A 211 3.24 -7.02 -2.80
N ALA A 212 3.12 -5.71 -2.53
CA ALA A 212 2.22 -4.82 -3.25
C ALA A 212 2.82 -3.42 -3.41
N ALA A 213 2.48 -2.75 -4.51
CA ALA A 213 2.96 -1.42 -4.80
C ALA A 213 2.21 -0.37 -3.97
N PRO A 214 2.86 0.74 -3.57
CA PRO A 214 2.16 1.92 -3.06
C PRO A 214 1.49 2.66 -4.22
N THR A 215 0.29 2.20 -4.61
CA THR A 215 -0.30 2.52 -5.93
C THR A 215 -0.66 3.98 -6.14
N ALA A 216 -0.93 4.73 -5.07
CA ALA A 216 -1.14 6.19 -5.16
C ALA A 216 0.10 6.94 -5.65
N GLY A 217 1.27 6.39 -5.36
CA GLY A 217 2.55 6.90 -5.84
C GLY A 217 2.78 6.72 -7.33
N LEU A 218 2.05 5.80 -7.98
CA LEU A 218 2.24 5.48 -9.39
C LEU A 218 1.93 6.68 -10.28
N HIS A 219 1.05 7.59 -9.87
CA HIS A 219 0.62 8.70 -10.71
C HIS A 219 1.69 9.78 -10.90
N PHE A 220 2.71 9.80 -10.04
CA PHE A 220 3.82 10.76 -10.14
C PHE A 220 4.76 10.42 -11.30
N THR A 221 5.12 11.45 -12.04
CA THR A 221 6.18 11.43 -13.06
C THR A 221 7.44 12.13 -12.50
N PRO A 222 8.64 11.78 -12.97
CA PRO A 222 9.87 12.48 -12.57
C PRO A 222 9.77 13.99 -12.80
N GLU A 223 9.13 14.40 -13.90
CA GLU A 223 8.93 15.81 -14.26
C GLU A 223 8.02 16.52 -13.25
N LEU A 224 6.91 15.89 -12.84
CA LEU A 224 5.99 16.45 -11.86
C LEU A 224 6.65 16.57 -10.47
N MET A 225 7.40 15.54 -10.04
CA MET A 225 8.13 15.59 -8.76
C MET A 225 9.15 16.73 -8.75
N ALA A 226 9.95 16.87 -9.81
CA ALA A 226 10.92 17.95 -9.94
C ALA A 226 10.24 19.33 -9.94
N ALA A 227 9.07 19.46 -10.56
CA ALA A 227 8.29 20.70 -10.55
C ALA A 227 7.76 21.06 -9.15
N ILE A 228 7.30 20.06 -8.39
CA ILE A 228 6.83 20.22 -7.00
C ILE A 228 7.99 20.65 -6.09
N GLU A 229 9.17 20.03 -6.21
CA GLU A 229 10.37 20.43 -5.47
C GLU A 229 10.83 21.84 -5.85
N ALA A 230 10.81 22.18 -7.15
CA ALA A 230 11.15 23.52 -7.63
C ALA A 230 10.16 24.60 -7.13
N LYS A 231 8.91 24.23 -6.85
CA LYS A 231 7.92 25.12 -6.21
C LYS A 231 8.24 25.36 -4.72
N GLY A 232 9.07 24.52 -4.11
CA GLY A 232 9.53 24.65 -2.73
C GLY A 232 8.90 23.68 -1.74
N ALA A 233 8.19 22.65 -2.21
CA ALA A 233 7.77 21.54 -1.36
C ALA A 233 8.90 20.50 -1.22
N LYS A 234 8.84 19.64 -0.20
CA LYS A 234 9.83 18.59 0.05
C LYS A 234 9.19 17.21 -0.08
N PHE A 235 9.90 16.26 -0.69
CA PHE A 235 9.58 14.84 -0.55
C PHE A 235 10.35 14.21 0.63
N ALA A 236 9.68 13.38 1.42
CA ALA A 236 10.28 12.54 2.45
C ALA A 236 9.79 11.10 2.26
N ALA A 237 10.64 10.11 2.54
CA ALA A 237 10.34 8.71 2.25
C ALA A 237 10.21 7.87 3.52
N VAL A 238 9.11 7.13 3.62
CA VAL A 238 8.91 6.04 4.58
C VAL A 238 8.98 4.70 3.86
N GLU A 239 9.09 3.62 4.61
CA GLU A 239 8.96 2.27 4.09
C GLU A 239 7.83 1.56 4.83
N LEU A 240 6.91 0.95 4.09
CA LEU A 240 5.92 0.01 4.62
C LEU A 240 5.84 -1.20 3.70
N GLU A 241 6.31 -2.35 4.20
CA GLU A 241 6.21 -3.63 3.52
C GLU A 241 4.76 -4.10 3.58
N VAL A 242 4.08 -4.04 2.43
CA VAL A 242 2.66 -4.40 2.32
C VAL A 242 2.56 -5.87 1.94
N GLY A 243 1.83 -6.65 2.74
CA GLY A 243 1.41 -7.99 2.35
C GLY A 243 0.21 -7.94 1.39
N ILE A 244 -0.03 -8.99 0.60
CA ILE A 244 -1.22 -8.98 -0.29
C ILE A 244 -2.55 -8.93 0.47
N ASP A 245 -2.52 -9.29 1.76
CA ASP A 245 -3.70 -9.34 2.60
C ASP A 245 -4.34 -7.96 2.81
N THR A 246 -3.60 -6.88 2.51
CA THR A 246 -4.11 -5.50 2.45
C THR A 246 -5.23 -5.32 1.41
N PHE A 247 -5.38 -6.25 0.46
CA PHE A 247 -6.52 -6.27 -0.49
C PHE A 247 -7.69 -7.16 -0.05
N ARG A 248 -7.62 -7.83 1.11
CA ARG A 248 -8.75 -8.62 1.60
C ARG A 248 -9.90 -7.70 2.01
N LEU A 249 -11.10 -8.14 1.69
CA LEU A 249 -12.32 -7.51 2.16
C LEU A 249 -12.48 -7.76 3.67
N VAL A 250 -13.10 -6.81 4.36
CA VAL A 250 -13.59 -7.05 5.71
C VAL A 250 -14.81 -7.96 5.59
N GLU A 251 -14.69 -9.20 6.08
CA GLU A 251 -15.77 -10.20 6.01
C GLU A 251 -16.71 -10.10 7.22
N GLU A 252 -16.25 -9.50 8.31
CA GLU A 252 -17.01 -9.28 9.54
C GLU A 252 -18.08 -8.19 9.36
N ASP A 253 -19.27 -8.38 9.93
CA ASP A 253 -20.33 -7.36 9.90
C ASP A 253 -20.00 -6.13 10.78
N ASP A 254 -19.36 -6.38 11.92
CA ASP A 254 -18.78 -5.35 12.77
C ASP A 254 -17.31 -5.15 12.37
N PRO A 255 -16.96 -4.01 11.74
CA PRO A 255 -15.62 -3.78 11.23
C PRO A 255 -14.58 -3.72 12.36
N THR A 256 -14.97 -3.44 13.60
CA THR A 256 -14.04 -3.40 14.74
C THR A 256 -13.48 -4.76 15.13
N GLN A 257 -14.12 -5.84 14.68
CA GLN A 257 -13.65 -7.22 14.89
C GLN A 257 -12.60 -7.65 13.88
N HIS A 258 -12.34 -6.83 12.85
CA HIS A 258 -11.36 -7.13 11.83
C HIS A 258 -9.94 -7.08 12.40
N VAL A 259 -9.18 -8.15 12.22
CA VAL A 259 -7.79 -8.23 12.66
C VAL A 259 -6.88 -7.77 11.54
N MET A 260 -6.25 -6.61 11.71
CA MET A 260 -5.25 -6.13 10.76
C MET A 260 -4.01 -7.02 10.75
N HIS A 261 -3.52 -7.30 9.55
CA HIS A 261 -2.26 -7.99 9.36
C HIS A 261 -1.09 -7.11 9.83
N THR A 262 -0.07 -7.78 10.37
CA THR A 262 1.16 -7.12 10.78
C THR A 262 2.01 -6.79 9.56
N GLU A 263 2.34 -5.52 9.40
CA GLU A 263 3.26 -5.04 8.37
C GLU A 263 4.50 -4.44 9.00
N ARG A 264 5.64 -4.56 8.31
CA ARG A 264 6.90 -3.97 8.76
C ARG A 264 7.04 -2.57 8.18
N TYR A 265 7.50 -1.63 9.00
CA TYR A 265 7.66 -0.24 8.56
C TYR A 265 8.92 0.41 9.14
N HIS A 266 9.37 1.43 8.43
CA HIS A 266 10.49 2.28 8.82
C HIS A 266 10.11 3.76 8.64
N VAL A 267 10.36 4.56 9.67
CA VAL A 267 10.27 6.02 9.66
C VAL A 267 11.59 6.55 10.21
N SER A 268 12.37 7.18 9.33
CA SER A 268 13.71 7.68 9.65
C SER A 268 13.66 9.03 10.38
N GLN A 269 14.78 9.42 10.97
CA GLN A 269 14.93 10.76 11.57
C GLN A 269 14.67 11.88 10.55
N GLU A 270 15.03 11.67 9.27
CA GLU A 270 14.76 12.67 8.23
C GLU A 270 13.27 12.96 8.06
N VAL A 271 12.42 11.92 8.15
CA VAL A 271 10.96 12.08 8.06
C VAL A 271 10.43 12.84 9.27
N VAL A 272 10.89 12.49 10.47
CA VAL A 272 10.54 13.18 11.73
C VAL A 272 10.89 14.66 11.64
N ASP A 273 12.13 14.98 11.25
CA ASP A 273 12.61 16.36 11.12
C ASP A 273 11.81 17.14 10.06
N ALA A 274 11.46 16.50 8.95
CA ALA A 274 10.66 17.11 7.89
C ALA A 274 9.23 17.42 8.37
N VAL A 275 8.60 16.50 9.11
CA VAL A 275 7.30 16.71 9.73
C VAL A 275 7.35 17.84 10.75
N HIS A 276 8.31 17.82 11.69
CA HIS A 276 8.48 18.86 12.69
C HIS A 276 8.67 20.24 12.06
N LYS A 277 9.52 20.33 11.04
CA LYS A 277 9.73 21.58 10.30
C LYS A 277 8.44 22.08 9.65
N ALA A 278 7.73 21.22 8.92
CA ALA A 278 6.48 21.59 8.25
C ALA A 278 5.45 22.09 9.27
N LYS A 279 5.27 21.38 10.40
CA LYS A 279 4.33 21.80 11.47
C LYS A 279 4.75 23.11 12.13
N ALA A 280 6.03 23.29 12.43
CA ALA A 280 6.56 24.52 13.04
C ALA A 280 6.39 25.75 12.14
N GLU A 281 6.50 25.57 10.83
CA GLU A 281 6.32 26.63 9.82
C GLU A 281 4.85 26.79 9.38
N GLY A 282 3.94 25.97 9.91
CA GLY A 282 2.51 26.03 9.61
C GLY A 282 2.12 25.41 8.26
N HIS A 283 2.99 24.60 7.65
CA HIS A 283 2.77 23.88 6.40
C HIS A 283 2.15 22.49 6.62
N ARG A 284 1.77 21.81 5.53
CA ARG A 284 1.08 20.52 5.58
C ARG A 284 2.05 19.35 5.46
N VAL A 285 1.69 18.26 6.13
CA VAL A 285 2.18 16.91 5.88
C VAL A 285 1.14 16.18 5.03
N ILE A 286 1.48 15.94 3.76
CA ILE A 286 0.63 15.31 2.77
C ILE A 286 1.11 13.87 2.56
N ALA A 287 0.33 12.89 2.98
CA ALA A 287 0.65 11.49 2.76
C ALA A 287 0.33 11.09 1.31
N VAL A 288 1.25 10.40 0.65
CA VAL A 288 1.04 9.80 -0.67
C VAL A 288 0.78 8.30 -0.48
N GLY A 289 -0.51 7.98 -0.43
CA GLY A 289 -1.04 6.64 -0.24
C GLY A 289 -1.35 6.31 1.22
N THR A 290 -2.30 5.40 1.39
CA THR A 290 -2.72 4.88 2.71
C THR A 290 -1.58 4.18 3.46
N THR A 291 -0.58 3.67 2.76
CA THR A 291 0.64 3.11 3.37
C THR A 291 1.46 4.19 4.06
N ALA A 292 1.63 5.36 3.44
CA ALA A 292 2.35 6.48 4.06
C ALA A 292 1.58 7.00 5.29
N VAL A 293 0.25 7.05 5.21
CA VAL A 293 -0.61 7.35 6.38
C VAL A 293 -0.32 6.39 7.52
N ARG A 294 -0.41 5.08 7.27
CA ARG A 294 -0.24 4.08 8.31
C ARG A 294 1.17 4.12 8.91
N SER A 295 2.21 4.37 8.12
CA SER A 295 3.57 4.56 8.65
C SER A 295 3.67 5.77 9.58
N LEU A 296 3.17 6.94 9.16
CA LEU A 296 3.25 8.18 9.93
C LEU A 296 2.42 8.11 11.20
N GLU A 297 1.17 7.66 11.10
CA GLU A 297 0.26 7.57 12.24
C GLU A 297 0.67 6.46 13.22
N SER A 298 1.33 5.38 12.75
CA SER A 298 1.92 4.37 13.64
C SER A 298 3.21 4.84 14.32
N ALA A 299 3.90 5.80 13.70
CA ALA A 299 5.10 6.40 14.28
C ALA A 299 4.78 7.45 15.35
N PHE A 300 3.52 7.86 15.50
CA PHE A 300 3.08 8.67 16.63
C PHE A 300 3.11 7.85 17.92
N ASP A 301 3.86 8.33 18.91
CA ASP A 301 3.99 7.72 20.23
C ASP A 301 3.35 8.63 21.27
N ALA A 302 2.21 8.23 21.83
CA ALA A 302 1.44 9.04 22.78
C ALA A 302 2.21 9.36 24.08
N GLU A 303 3.27 8.62 24.40
CA GLU A 303 4.10 8.83 25.60
C GLU A 303 5.37 9.64 25.31
N ALA A 304 5.65 9.96 24.04
CA ALA A 304 6.80 10.79 23.68
C ALA A 304 6.64 12.23 24.23
N PRO A 305 7.76 12.91 24.54
CA PRO A 305 7.71 14.34 24.83
C PRO A 305 7.11 15.11 23.66
N VAL A 306 6.18 16.02 23.95
CA VAL A 306 5.56 16.86 22.92
C VAL A 306 6.57 17.86 22.35
N SER A 307 6.49 18.07 21.04
CA SER A 307 7.19 19.16 20.32
C SER A 307 6.54 20.52 20.58
N ASP A 308 7.27 21.60 20.26
CA ASP A 308 6.74 22.97 20.26
C ASP A 308 6.94 23.60 18.88
N PRO A 309 5.87 23.82 18.09
CA PRO A 309 4.48 23.47 18.40
C PRO A 309 4.23 21.95 18.38
N ALA A 310 3.18 21.51 19.07
CA ALA A 310 2.80 20.10 19.09
C ALA A 310 2.43 19.59 17.68
N VAL A 311 2.97 18.44 17.28
CA VAL A 311 2.55 17.77 16.03
C VAL A 311 1.08 17.39 16.13
N THR A 312 0.26 18.09 15.33
CA THR A 312 -1.18 17.89 15.26
C THR A 312 -1.63 17.94 13.80
N ALA A 313 -2.51 17.03 13.40
CA ALA A 313 -3.09 17.05 12.07
C ALA A 313 -4.18 18.13 11.97
N ARG A 314 -4.23 18.81 10.83
CA ARG A 314 -5.28 19.79 10.52
C ARG A 314 -6.65 19.14 10.59
N TYR A 315 -7.58 19.84 11.24
CA TYR A 315 -8.95 19.40 11.57
C TYR A 315 -9.06 18.32 12.66
N PHE A 316 -7.95 17.97 13.29
CA PHE A 316 -7.90 17.10 14.47
C PHE A 316 -7.33 17.85 15.69
N GLU A 317 -7.30 19.18 15.65
CA GLU A 317 -6.93 20.00 16.80
C GLU A 317 -7.97 19.86 17.93
N GLY A 318 -7.51 19.87 19.18
CA GLY A 318 -8.38 19.79 20.36
C GLY A 318 -8.99 18.41 20.64
N ARG A 319 -8.56 17.37 19.93
CA ARG A 319 -9.02 15.99 20.16
C ARG A 319 -8.50 15.49 21.51
N GLU A 320 -9.30 14.67 22.21
CA GLU A 320 -8.97 14.22 23.57
C GLU A 320 -7.63 13.49 23.67
N ASP A 321 -7.23 12.80 22.59
CA ASP A 321 -5.97 12.09 22.44
C ASP A 321 -4.91 12.87 21.64
N GLY A 322 -5.18 14.14 21.29
CA GLY A 322 -4.27 15.02 20.55
C GLY A 322 -3.09 15.51 21.40
N ALA A 323 -1.92 15.66 20.77
CA ALA A 323 -0.71 16.13 21.44
C ALA A 323 -0.83 17.56 21.98
N ASP A 324 -1.53 18.42 21.24
CA ASP A 324 -1.89 19.79 21.61
C ASP A 324 -2.78 19.86 22.86
N THR A 325 -3.57 18.82 23.10
CA THR A 325 -4.53 18.75 24.21
C THR A 325 -3.94 18.08 25.44
N LEU A 326 -3.18 16.99 25.25
CA LEU A 326 -2.58 16.23 26.34
C LEU A 326 -1.24 16.80 26.82
N GLY A 327 -0.57 17.63 26.02
CA GLY A 327 0.78 18.13 26.32
C GLY A 327 1.86 17.04 26.31
N ARG A 328 1.59 15.94 25.60
CA ARG A 328 2.47 14.79 25.36
C ARG A 328 2.03 14.09 24.07
N GLY A 329 2.94 13.34 23.47
CA GLY A 329 2.73 12.66 22.20
C GLY A 329 3.46 13.35 21.05
N ASP A 330 4.19 12.58 20.26
CA ASP A 330 4.89 13.08 19.08
C ASP A 330 5.19 11.94 18.08
N ILE A 331 5.47 12.29 16.84
CA ILE A 331 6.07 11.36 15.88
C ILE A 331 7.52 11.05 16.27
N VAL A 332 7.89 9.77 16.25
CA VAL A 332 9.24 9.30 16.61
C VAL A 332 9.84 8.43 15.53
N VAL A 333 11.16 8.25 15.58
CA VAL A 333 11.88 7.30 14.72
C VAL A 333 11.41 5.87 15.00
N ARG A 334 11.20 5.10 13.93
CA ARG A 334 10.81 3.70 14.00
C ARG A 334 11.67 2.91 13.03
N GLU A 335 12.51 2.02 13.56
CA GLU A 335 13.40 1.17 12.77
C GLU A 335 12.93 -0.28 12.81
N ASN A 336 12.64 -0.88 11.64
CA ASN A 336 12.17 -2.27 11.55
C ASN A 336 10.99 -2.58 12.48
N ALA A 337 10.13 -1.59 12.69
CA ALA A 337 8.98 -1.71 13.58
C ALA A 337 7.85 -2.45 12.86
N THR A 338 6.84 -2.85 13.61
CA THR A 338 5.64 -3.47 13.04
C THR A 338 4.39 -2.68 13.38
N THR A 339 3.44 -2.62 12.44
CA THR A 339 2.15 -1.98 12.65
C THR A 339 1.00 -2.90 12.28
N GLN A 340 -0.07 -2.82 13.07
CA GLN A 340 -1.41 -3.35 12.78
C GLN A 340 -2.44 -2.20 12.82
N LEU A 341 -1.99 -0.95 12.64
CA LEU A 341 -2.84 0.22 12.81
C LEU A 341 -4.04 0.15 11.87
N TYR A 342 -5.21 0.29 12.48
CA TYR A 342 -6.50 0.32 11.81
C TYR A 342 -7.19 1.64 12.10
N LEU A 343 -7.27 2.50 11.09
CA LEU A 343 -7.96 3.79 11.17
C LEU A 343 -9.40 3.62 10.66
N MET A 344 -10.36 4.01 11.50
CA MET A 344 -11.80 3.94 11.23
C MET A 344 -12.45 5.29 11.55
N PRO A 345 -13.64 5.60 11.04
CA PRO A 345 -14.28 6.86 11.40
C PRO A 345 -14.43 7.01 12.91
N GLY A 346 -13.95 8.13 13.43
CA GLY A 346 -13.79 8.38 14.85
C GLY A 346 -12.34 8.35 15.33
N SER A 347 -11.42 7.70 14.61
CA SER A 347 -9.97 7.78 14.87
C SER A 347 -9.46 9.21 14.75
N THR A 348 -8.48 9.56 15.58
CA THR A 348 -7.74 10.81 15.47
C THR A 348 -6.54 10.62 14.55
N TYR A 349 -6.36 11.54 13.61
CA TYR A 349 -5.09 11.69 12.90
C TYR A 349 -4.21 12.63 13.69
N HIS A 350 -2.96 12.24 13.92
CA HIS A 350 -2.01 13.03 14.69
C HIS A 350 -1.03 13.78 13.79
N VAL A 351 -0.69 13.20 12.63
CA VAL A 351 0.40 13.71 11.80
C VAL A 351 -0.09 14.22 10.45
N VAL A 352 -0.90 13.42 9.74
CA VAL A 352 -1.23 13.65 8.33
C VAL A 352 -2.34 14.68 8.17
N ASP A 353 -2.03 15.76 7.45
CA ASP A 353 -2.97 16.84 7.16
C ASP A 353 -3.83 16.57 5.93
N ALA A 354 -3.25 15.95 4.91
CA ALA A 354 -3.90 15.70 3.63
C ALA A 354 -3.44 14.35 3.04
N LEU A 355 -4.25 13.76 2.16
CA LEU A 355 -4.01 12.43 1.61
C LEU A 355 -4.19 12.42 0.09
N ILE A 356 -3.18 11.94 -0.62
CA ILE A 356 -3.27 11.55 -2.03
C ILE A 356 -3.43 10.04 -2.09
N THR A 357 -4.51 9.54 -2.68
CA THR A 357 -4.81 8.11 -2.72
C THR A 357 -5.54 7.71 -3.99
N ASN A 358 -5.75 6.40 -4.19
CA ASN A 358 -6.63 5.89 -5.25
C ASN A 358 -8.07 5.76 -4.72
N PHE A 359 -9.01 5.39 -5.59
CA PHE A 359 -10.30 4.89 -5.16
C PHE A 359 -10.18 3.44 -4.66
N HIS A 360 -10.88 3.10 -3.58
CA HIS A 360 -10.69 1.87 -2.82
C HIS A 360 -11.86 0.90 -2.94
N VAL A 361 -11.58 -0.39 -2.84
CA VAL A 361 -12.58 -1.46 -2.92
C VAL A 361 -13.68 -1.23 -1.85
N PRO A 362 -14.98 -1.46 -2.19
CA PRO A 362 -16.05 -1.41 -1.20
C PRO A 362 -15.74 -2.30 0.00
N ARG A 363 -16.19 -1.92 1.20
CA ARG A 363 -16.03 -2.73 2.42
C ARG A 363 -14.57 -3.11 2.75
N SER A 364 -13.60 -2.29 2.32
CA SER A 364 -12.18 -2.50 2.60
C SER A 364 -11.68 -1.63 3.76
N THR A 365 -10.62 -2.08 4.42
CA THR A 365 -9.95 -1.31 5.49
C THR A 365 -9.43 0.05 4.99
N LEU A 366 -9.06 0.14 3.71
CA LEU A 366 -8.66 1.40 3.07
C LEU A 366 -9.82 2.38 2.93
N MET A 367 -11.04 1.88 2.71
CA MET A 367 -12.25 2.70 2.70
C MET A 367 -12.53 3.28 4.09
N MET A 368 -12.39 2.48 5.16
CA MET A 368 -12.52 3.00 6.52
C MET A 368 -11.46 4.06 6.83
N LEU A 369 -10.22 3.85 6.38
CA LEU A 369 -9.13 4.80 6.59
C LEU A 369 -9.43 6.16 5.95
N VAL A 370 -9.81 6.21 4.67
CA VAL A 370 -10.14 7.50 4.03
C VAL A 370 -11.37 8.16 4.67
N SER A 371 -12.33 7.35 5.13
CA SER A 371 -13.52 7.82 5.86
C SER A 371 -13.20 8.32 7.26
N ALA A 372 -12.07 7.93 7.85
CA ALA A 372 -11.58 8.48 9.10
C ALA A 372 -11.03 9.91 8.90
N LEU A 373 -10.47 10.21 7.73
CA LEU A 373 -9.90 11.52 7.40
C LEU A 373 -10.96 12.56 6.98
N ALA A 374 -11.93 12.16 6.15
CA ALA A 374 -12.94 13.05 5.54
C ALA A 374 -14.40 12.67 5.88
N THR A 375 -14.63 11.94 6.97
CA THR A 375 -15.92 11.31 7.31
C THR A 375 -16.41 10.28 6.28
N ARG A 376 -17.25 9.34 6.73
CA ARG A 376 -17.83 8.32 5.85
C ARG A 376 -18.71 8.96 4.78
N ASP A 377 -19.60 9.88 5.16
CA ASP A 377 -20.62 10.39 4.23
C ASP A 377 -20.01 11.24 3.11
N GLN A 378 -19.04 12.13 3.41
CA GLN A 378 -18.38 12.90 2.35
C GLN A 378 -17.60 12.00 1.39
N ILE A 379 -16.98 10.91 1.89
CA ILE A 379 -16.31 9.94 1.02
C ILE A 379 -17.31 9.22 0.12
N MET A 380 -18.47 8.80 0.65
CA MET A 380 -19.49 8.14 -0.17
C MET A 380 -20.06 9.08 -1.24
N ASP A 381 -20.30 10.35 -0.90
CA ASP A 381 -20.73 11.36 -1.86
C ASP A 381 -19.67 11.58 -2.96
N ALA A 382 -18.39 11.69 -2.56
CA ALA A 382 -17.28 11.86 -3.51
C ALA A 382 -17.14 10.64 -4.44
N TYR A 383 -17.34 9.43 -3.93
CA TYR A 383 -17.32 8.20 -4.74
C TYR A 383 -18.52 8.14 -5.69
N ALA A 384 -19.70 8.56 -5.25
CA ALA A 384 -20.88 8.65 -6.12
C ALA A 384 -20.64 9.64 -7.28
N ALA A 385 -20.10 10.82 -6.98
CA ALA A 385 -19.71 11.81 -8.00
C ALA A 385 -18.64 11.24 -8.95
N ALA A 386 -17.64 10.52 -8.43
CA ALA A 386 -16.62 9.87 -9.25
C ALA A 386 -17.20 8.80 -10.19
N ILE A 387 -18.17 8.01 -9.73
CA ILE A 387 -18.84 6.99 -10.55
C ILE A 387 -19.70 7.63 -11.64
N GLU A 388 -20.47 8.67 -11.29
CA GLU A 388 -21.28 9.43 -12.24
C GLU A 388 -20.40 10.03 -13.36
N GLU A 389 -19.27 10.60 -12.96
CA GLU A 389 -18.27 11.16 -13.87
C GLU A 389 -17.42 10.11 -14.58
N ARG A 390 -17.61 8.80 -14.30
CA ARG A 390 -16.85 7.69 -14.90
C ARG A 390 -15.35 7.74 -14.64
N TYR A 391 -14.95 8.10 -13.43
CA TYR A 391 -13.59 7.87 -12.95
C TYR A 391 -13.22 6.39 -13.02
N ARG A 392 -11.93 6.12 -13.18
CA ARG A 392 -11.37 4.77 -13.15
C ARG A 392 -10.92 4.44 -11.73
N PHE A 393 -11.19 3.24 -11.25
CA PHE A 393 -11.01 2.85 -9.85
C PHE A 393 -9.81 1.92 -9.64
N PHE A 394 -9.37 1.81 -8.38
CA PHE A 394 -8.33 0.90 -7.86
C PHE A 394 -6.90 1.21 -8.33
N SER A 395 -6.00 0.22 -8.29
CA SER A 395 -4.55 0.42 -8.38
C SER A 395 -4.06 1.22 -9.59
N PHE A 396 -4.63 0.97 -10.78
CA PHE A 396 -4.29 1.67 -12.02
C PHE A 396 -5.26 2.79 -12.40
N GLY A 397 -6.23 3.04 -11.52
CA GLY A 397 -7.28 4.02 -11.74
C GLY A 397 -6.80 5.45 -11.68
N ASP A 398 -7.76 6.32 -11.44
CA ASP A 398 -7.57 7.74 -11.19
C ASP A 398 -7.27 7.96 -9.69
N ALA A 399 -6.87 9.19 -9.37
CA ALA A 399 -6.46 9.58 -8.03
C ALA A 399 -7.52 10.45 -7.33
N MET A 400 -7.39 10.52 -6.01
CA MET A 400 -8.15 11.40 -5.14
C MET A 400 -7.18 12.15 -4.21
N LEU A 401 -7.36 13.46 -4.07
CA LEU A 401 -6.67 14.30 -3.08
C LEU A 401 -7.70 14.74 -2.05
N ILE A 402 -7.46 14.47 -0.78
CA ILE A 402 -8.29 14.91 0.35
C ILE A 402 -7.54 16.03 1.08
N LEU A 403 -8.15 17.22 1.14
CA LEU A 403 -7.62 18.44 1.74
C LEU A 403 -8.24 18.79 3.08
#